data_AF-A0A8T0E1V0-F1
#
_entry.id   AF-A0A8T0E1V0-F1
#
_cell.length_a   1.000
_cell.length_b   1.000
_cell.length_c   1.000
_cell.angle_alpha   90.00
_cell.angle_beta   90.00
_cell.angle_gamma   90.00
#
_symmetry.space_group_name_H-M   'P 1'
#
loop_
_entity.id
_entity.type
_entity.pdbx_description
1 polymer ?
#
loop_
_entity_poly.entity_id
_entity_poly.type
_entity_poly.pdbx_seq_one_letter_code
_entity_poly.pdbx_strand_id
1 'polypeptide(L)'
;MAKKRTSSPLPDSAAKSKKRAKSDRPDSKSGSKTGDFHSDQTKRFPLQKIQDMLTRKFSGTVKPEAAVFLTAILEYLSVEILELSANVARNRSNNPTAALKLTLGDTLEAIESDPEIKELIVKVKNMTSNGDK
;
A
#
# COMPACT_ATOMS: atom_id res chain seq x y z
N MET A 1 4.25 59.82 -45.08
CA MET A 1 5.17 60.38 -44.06
C MET A 1 6.11 59.24 -43.63
N ALA A 2 7.27 59.06 -44.25
CA ALA A 2 8.60 59.59 -43.83
C ALA A 2 8.96 59.15 -42.38
N LYS A 3 10.00 58.37 -42.04
CA LYS A 3 11.27 57.86 -42.64
C LYS A 3 11.64 56.55 -41.88
N LYS A 4 12.05 55.42 -42.52
CA LYS A 4 13.44 54.93 -42.78
C LYS A 4 14.39 55.07 -41.56
N ARG A 5 15.27 54.14 -41.12
CA ARG A 5 15.82 52.84 -41.58
C ARG A 5 16.91 52.41 -40.56
N THR A 6 17.22 51.10 -40.45
CA THR A 6 18.55 50.46 -40.15
C THR A 6 19.20 50.75 -38.78
N SER A 7 20.00 49.90 -38.10
CA SER A 7 20.78 48.67 -38.41
C SER A 7 21.31 48.11 -37.08
N SER A 8 21.46 46.79 -36.96
CA SER A 8 22.33 46.12 -35.96
C SER A 8 23.81 46.51 -36.20
N PRO A 9 24.68 46.44 -35.16
CA PRO A 9 25.62 45.31 -35.11
C PRO A 9 26.05 44.86 -33.69
N LEU A 10 26.32 43.54 -33.53
CA LEU A 10 27.34 42.98 -32.61
C LEU A 10 28.70 42.98 -33.38
N PRO A 11 29.93 42.78 -32.81
CA PRO A 11 30.31 41.98 -31.64
C PRO A 11 31.57 42.53 -30.87
N ASP A 12 32.33 41.63 -30.21
CA ASP A 12 33.69 41.75 -29.64
C ASP A 12 33.80 42.22 -28.18
N SER A 13 34.62 41.67 -27.29
CA SER A 13 35.60 40.56 -27.32
C SER A 13 36.14 40.33 -25.88
N ALA A 14 36.89 39.24 -25.71
CA ALA A 14 37.90 39.00 -24.66
C ALA A 14 37.40 38.74 -23.21
N ALA A 15 37.32 37.48 -22.77
CA ALA A 15 38.44 36.66 -22.30
C ALA A 15 39.25 37.28 -21.14
N LYS A 16 39.01 36.81 -19.90
CA LYS A 16 40.13 36.35 -19.05
C LYS A 16 39.69 35.37 -17.96
N SER A 17 40.52 34.34 -17.89
CA SER A 17 40.42 33.08 -17.19
C SER A 17 41.16 33.06 -15.85
N LYS A 18 40.88 32.00 -15.05
CA LYS A 18 41.72 31.37 -13.98
C LYS A 18 41.69 32.05 -12.61
N LYS A 19 41.74 31.36 -11.45
CA LYS A 19 41.72 29.95 -11.01
C LYS A 19 41.69 29.99 -9.45
N ARG A 20 40.94 29.05 -8.83
CA ARG A 20 41.16 28.25 -7.57
C ARG A 20 41.74 28.97 -6.32
N ALA A 21 41.27 28.73 -5.07
CA ALA A 21 41.08 27.47 -4.35
C ALA A 21 40.19 27.70 -3.08
N LYS A 22 39.20 26.84 -2.75
CA LYS A 22 39.18 25.69 -1.79
C LYS A 22 38.82 26.09 -0.33
N SER A 23 38.08 25.20 0.36
CA SER A 23 37.53 25.22 1.74
C SER A 23 36.14 25.88 1.86
N ASP A 24 35.10 25.32 2.47
CA ASP A 24 34.86 24.06 3.19
C ASP A 24 33.38 23.64 3.06
N ARG A 25 33.11 22.35 3.22
CA ARG A 25 31.77 21.75 3.29
C ARG A 25 31.01 22.23 4.55
N PRO A 26 29.67 22.26 4.48
CA PRO A 26 28.94 21.42 5.42
C PRO A 26 28.02 20.44 4.68
N ASP A 27 27.96 19.22 5.20
CA ASP A 27 27.17 18.11 4.72
C ASP A 27 25.69 18.48 4.62
N SER A 28 25.21 18.72 3.40
CA SER A 28 23.79 18.65 3.10
C SER A 28 23.39 17.18 3.10
N LYS A 29 22.92 16.72 4.26
CA LYS A 29 22.05 15.53 4.37
C LYS A 29 21.12 15.53 3.17
N SER A 30 21.31 14.58 2.26
CA SER A 30 20.25 14.15 1.36
C SER A 30 19.17 13.54 2.24
N GLY A 31 18.34 14.40 2.82
CA GLY A 31 17.02 14.02 3.26
C GLY A 31 16.33 13.54 2.01
N SER A 32 16.39 12.23 1.78
CA SER A 32 15.39 11.54 1.00
C SER A 32 14.07 12.04 1.57
N LYS A 33 13.41 12.94 0.84
CA LYS A 33 11.99 13.16 1.01
C LYS A 33 11.38 11.79 0.74
N THR A 34 11.18 11.03 1.81
CA THR A 34 10.11 10.06 1.90
C THR A 34 8.88 10.88 1.57
N GLY A 35 8.54 10.94 0.29
CA GLY A 35 7.27 11.48 -0.14
C GLY A 35 6.25 10.76 0.71
N ASP A 36 5.39 11.54 1.35
CA ASP A 36 4.18 11.04 1.94
C ASP A 36 3.55 10.08 0.93
N PHE A 37 3.61 8.77 1.21
CA PHE A 37 2.87 7.74 0.50
C PHE A 37 1.36 7.85 0.81
N HIS A 38 0.89 9.04 1.18
CA HIS A 38 -0.47 9.38 1.47
C HIS A 38 -1.07 10.17 0.32
N SER A 39 -1.44 9.47 -0.75
CA SER A 39 -2.48 9.97 -1.65
C SER A 39 -3.44 8.91 -2.18
N ASP A 40 -3.30 7.62 -1.85
CA ASP A 40 -4.35 6.61 -2.11
C ASP A 40 -4.32 5.36 -1.19
N GLN A 41 -3.50 5.38 -0.12
CA GLN A 41 -3.08 4.15 0.60
C GLN A 41 -3.89 3.77 1.85
N THR A 42 -5.14 4.22 2.01
CA THR A 42 -5.91 3.97 3.25
C THR A 42 -6.94 2.83 3.17
N LYS A 43 -6.89 1.94 2.17
CA LYS A 43 -7.90 0.86 1.99
C LYS A 43 -7.36 -0.57 1.83
N ARG A 44 -6.06 -0.80 1.96
CA ARG A 44 -5.42 -2.09 1.66
C ARG A 44 -4.63 -2.60 2.87
N PHE A 45 -4.31 -3.90 2.89
CA PHE A 45 -3.45 -4.47 3.93
C PHE A 45 -2.03 -3.86 3.87
N PRO A 46 -1.34 -3.65 5.01
CA PRO A 46 -0.06 -2.95 5.05
C PRO A 46 1.09 -3.83 4.54
N LEU A 47 1.48 -3.66 3.27
CA LEU A 47 2.51 -4.45 2.59
C LEU A 47 3.84 -4.51 3.37
N GLN A 48 4.36 -3.35 3.80
CA GLN A 48 5.64 -3.29 4.52
C GLN A 48 5.58 -4.09 5.84
N LYS A 49 4.47 -3.99 6.57
CA LYS A 49 4.29 -4.74 7.83
C LYS A 49 4.27 -6.25 7.60
N ILE A 50 3.69 -6.68 6.47
CA ILE A 50 3.67 -8.10 6.06
C ILE A 50 5.08 -8.56 5.67
N GLN A 51 5.83 -7.78 4.89
CA GLN A 51 7.23 -8.08 4.56
C GLN A 51 8.10 -8.19 5.82
N ASP A 52 7.96 -7.26 6.76
CA ASP A 52 8.70 -7.27 8.02
C ASP A 52 8.31 -8.48 8.88
N MET A 53 7.03 -8.84 8.90
CA MET A 53 6.53 -10.03 9.60
C MET A 53 7.15 -11.30 9.01
N LEU A 54 7.16 -11.45 7.68
CA LEU A 54 7.73 -12.61 7.00
C LEU A 54 9.24 -12.72 7.29
N THR A 55 9.97 -11.62 7.18
CA THR A 55 11.42 -11.57 7.43
C THR A 55 11.77 -11.94 8.86
N ARG A 56 10.93 -11.57 9.84
CA ARG A 56 11.14 -11.95 11.25
C ARG A 56 10.76 -13.40 11.55
N LYS A 57 9.75 -13.95 10.88
CA LYS A 57 9.23 -15.28 11.20
C LYS A 57 9.98 -16.42 10.52
N PHE A 58 10.50 -16.20 9.30
CA PHE A 58 11.15 -17.24 8.52
C PHE A 58 12.66 -17.05 8.49
N SER A 59 13.42 -18.13 8.62
CA SER A 59 14.87 -18.10 8.45
C SER A 59 15.23 -17.94 6.97
N GLY A 60 16.26 -17.14 6.68
CA GLY A 60 16.76 -16.92 5.32
C GLY A 60 16.23 -15.65 4.64
N THR A 61 16.39 -15.57 3.32
CA THR A 61 16.01 -14.38 2.53
C THR A 61 14.56 -14.47 2.08
N VAL A 62 13.73 -13.52 2.53
CA VAL A 62 12.35 -13.34 2.03
C VAL A 62 12.36 -12.40 0.83
N LYS A 63 11.95 -12.92 -0.33
CA LYS A 63 11.78 -12.12 -1.55
C LYS A 63 10.63 -11.10 -1.38
N PRO A 64 10.77 -9.83 -1.82
CA PRO A 64 9.71 -8.83 -1.73
C PRO A 64 8.37 -9.26 -2.33
N GLU A 65 8.42 -10.06 -3.40
CA GLU A 65 7.24 -10.60 -4.08
C GLU A 65 6.39 -11.49 -3.17
N ALA A 66 7.00 -12.18 -2.19
CA ALA A 66 6.28 -13.01 -1.23
C ALA A 66 5.30 -12.18 -0.38
N ALA A 67 5.71 -10.99 0.06
CA ALA A 67 4.82 -10.09 0.79
C ALA A 67 3.70 -9.55 -0.10
N VAL A 68 3.98 -9.27 -1.38
CA VAL A 68 2.95 -8.83 -2.34
C VAL A 68 1.87 -9.91 -2.49
N PHE A 69 2.27 -11.15 -2.75
CA PHE A 69 1.33 -12.27 -2.88
C PHE A 69 0.53 -12.50 -1.60
N LEU A 70 1.19 -12.55 -0.44
CA LEU A 70 0.50 -12.76 0.82
C LEU A 70 -0.49 -11.63 1.12
N THR A 71 -0.11 -10.37 0.85
CA THR A 71 -0.99 -9.20 1.03
C THR A 71 -2.24 -9.34 0.17
N ALA A 72 -2.09 -9.70 -1.11
CA ALA A 72 -3.20 -9.88 -2.03
C ALA A 72 -4.15 -11.01 -1.58
N ILE A 73 -3.61 -12.14 -1.10
CA ILE A 73 -4.42 -13.26 -0.59
C ILE A 73 -5.19 -12.85 0.67
N LEU A 74 -4.53 -12.19 1.62
CA LEU A 74 -5.19 -11.72 2.85
C LEU A 74 -6.30 -10.72 2.54
N GLU A 75 -6.07 -9.84 1.59
CA GLU A 75 -7.05 -8.86 1.15
C GLU A 75 -8.24 -9.52 0.44
N TYR A 76 -7.98 -10.45 -0.47
CA TYR A 76 -9.01 -11.23 -1.16
C TYR A 76 -9.92 -11.96 -0.17
N LEU A 77 -9.33 -12.76 0.74
CA LEU A 77 -10.11 -13.50 1.74
C LEU A 77 -10.90 -12.58 2.68
N SER A 78 -10.32 -11.44 3.04
CA SER A 78 -11.01 -10.47 3.90
C SER A 78 -12.21 -9.84 3.18
N VAL A 79 -12.07 -9.52 1.90
CA VAL A 79 -13.16 -8.97 1.08
C VAL A 79 -14.28 -9.99 0.92
N GLU A 80 -13.95 -11.25 0.61
CA GLU A 80 -14.93 -12.33 0.43
C GLU A 80 -15.78 -12.53 1.70
N ILE A 81 -15.14 -12.66 2.86
CA ILE A 81 -15.84 -12.84 4.13
C ILE A 81 -16.70 -11.62 4.47
N LEU A 82 -16.21 -10.40 4.22
CA LEU A 82 -16.95 -9.17 4.49
C LEU A 82 -18.14 -8.99 3.54
N GLU A 83 -18.03 -9.39 2.28
CA GLU A 83 -19.11 -9.34 1.31
C GLU A 83 -20.25 -10.28 1.70
N LEU A 84 -19.93 -11.53 2.03
CA LEU A 84 -20.91 -12.49 2.53
C LEU A 84 -21.57 -12.02 3.83
N SER A 85 -20.76 -11.52 4.78
CA SER A 85 -21.27 -10.96 6.04
C SER A 85 -22.19 -9.76 5.79
N ALA A 86 -21.87 -8.90 4.81
CA ALA A 86 -22.67 -7.74 4.47
C ALA A 86 -24.01 -8.15 3.86
N ASN A 87 -24.05 -9.22 3.06
CA ASN A 87 -25.28 -9.76 2.51
C ASN A 87 -26.19 -10.32 3.61
N VAL A 88 -25.64 -11.06 4.57
CA VAL A 88 -26.38 -11.51 5.77
C VAL A 88 -26.91 -10.31 6.57
N ALA A 89 -26.06 -9.33 6.85
CA ALA A 89 -26.45 -8.14 7.60
C ALA A 89 -27.54 -7.32 6.88
N ARG A 90 -27.52 -7.25 5.54
CA ARG A 90 -28.55 -6.59 4.73
C ARG A 90 -29.88 -7.33 4.83
N ASN A 91 -29.86 -8.66 4.77
CA ASN A 91 -31.06 -9.46 4.91
C ASN A 91 -31.68 -9.35 6.31
N ARG A 92 -30.83 -9.23 7.34
CA ARG A 92 -31.27 -8.95 8.72
C ARG A 92 -31.81 -7.52 8.90
N SER A 93 -31.24 -6.56 8.18
CA SER A 93 -31.70 -5.16 8.21
C SER A 93 -32.91 -5.00 7.30
N ASN A 94 -34.11 -4.99 7.88
CA ASN A 94 -35.36 -4.70 7.16
C ASN A 94 -35.42 -3.30 6.50
N ASN A 95 -34.35 -2.51 6.59
CA ASN A 95 -34.19 -1.22 5.95
C ASN A 95 -32.96 -1.26 5.00
N PRO A 96 -33.17 -1.26 3.67
CA PRO A 96 -32.09 -1.32 2.70
C PRO A 96 -31.27 -0.01 2.58
N THR A 97 -31.76 1.10 3.15
CA THR A 97 -31.09 2.41 3.09
C THR A 97 -30.41 2.79 4.41
N ALA A 98 -30.55 1.98 5.46
CA ALA A 98 -29.90 2.24 6.73
C ALA A 98 -28.39 1.94 6.66
N ALA A 99 -27.60 2.64 7.47
CA ALA A 99 -26.19 2.34 7.64
C ALA A 99 -26.03 0.88 8.10
N LEU A 100 -25.32 0.08 7.31
CA LEU A 100 -25.17 -1.35 7.55
C LEU A 100 -24.28 -1.60 8.77
N LYS A 101 -24.85 -2.15 9.84
CA LYS A 101 -24.09 -2.59 11.01
C LYS A 101 -23.78 -4.08 10.90
N LEU A 102 -22.52 -4.39 10.63
CA LEU A 102 -21.98 -5.74 10.72
C LEU A 102 -21.83 -6.16 12.19
N THR A 103 -22.24 -7.38 12.49
CA THR A 103 -22.14 -8.02 13.80
C THR A 103 -21.39 -9.34 13.69
N LEU A 104 -20.91 -9.86 14.82
CA LEU A 104 -20.30 -11.19 14.85
C LEU A 104 -21.26 -12.29 14.34
N GLY A 105 -22.56 -12.17 14.63
CA GLY A 105 -23.57 -13.10 14.16
C GLY A 105 -23.63 -13.19 12.64
N ASP A 106 -23.57 -12.03 11.95
CA ASP A 106 -23.60 -12.01 10.48
C ASP A 106 -22.39 -12.71 9.86
N THR A 107 -21.21 -12.50 10.46
CA THR A 107 -19.98 -13.14 9.99
C THR A 107 -19.97 -14.63 10.26
N LEU A 108 -20.47 -15.08 11.42
CA LEU A 108 -20.57 -16.51 11.71
C LEU A 108 -21.58 -17.20 10.79
N GLU A 109 -22.74 -16.59 10.54
CA GLU A 109 -23.74 -17.12 9.62
C GLU A 109 -23.21 -17.16 8.18
N ALA A 110 -22.50 -16.12 7.73
CA ALA A 110 -21.84 -16.09 6.43
C ALA A 110 -20.82 -17.23 6.27
N ILE A 111 -19.98 -17.46 7.29
CA ILE A 111 -19.01 -18.57 7.32
C ILE A 111 -19.70 -19.93 7.28
N GLU A 112 -20.78 -20.11 8.04
CA GLU A 112 -21.49 -21.40 8.10
C GLU A 112 -22.29 -21.71 6.83
N SER A 113 -22.74 -20.68 6.12
CA SER A 113 -23.54 -20.78 4.91
C SER A 113 -22.69 -21.03 3.66
N ASP A 114 -21.44 -20.59 3.64
CA ASP A 114 -20.51 -20.81 2.54
C ASP A 114 -19.67 -22.10 2.74
N PRO A 115 -19.81 -23.12 1.87
CA PRO A 115 -19.13 -24.39 2.05
C PRO A 115 -17.59 -24.29 2.02
N GLU A 116 -17.04 -23.42 1.17
CA GLU A 116 -15.60 -23.30 0.97
C GLU A 116 -14.93 -22.61 2.17
N ILE A 117 -15.52 -21.51 2.64
CA ILE A 117 -15.06 -20.79 3.84
C ILE A 117 -15.24 -21.67 5.07
N LYS A 118 -16.37 -22.38 5.19
CA LYS A 118 -16.59 -23.33 6.30
C LYS A 118 -15.50 -24.41 6.34
N GLU A 119 -15.21 -25.02 5.20
CA GLU A 119 -14.18 -26.05 5.12
C GLU A 119 -12.80 -25.49 5.51
N LEU A 120 -12.45 -24.30 5.03
CA LEU A 120 -11.21 -23.62 5.40
C LEU A 120 -11.10 -23.41 6.91
N ILE A 121 -12.16 -22.89 7.56
CA ILE A 121 -12.17 -22.64 9.01
C ILE A 121 -12.08 -23.95 9.80
N VAL A 122 -12.76 -25.01 9.38
CA VAL A 122 -12.66 -26.33 10.00
C VAL A 122 -11.24 -26.89 9.89
N LYS A 123 -10.62 -26.79 8.71
CA LYS A 123 -9.22 -27.21 8.52
C LYS A 123 -8.27 -26.46 9.46
N VAL A 124 -8.42 -25.14 9.58
CA VAL A 124 -7.59 -24.32 10.48
C VAL A 124 -7.80 -24.74 11.94
N LYS A 125 -9.05 -24.92 12.39
CA LYS A 125 -9.36 -25.39 13.76
C LYS A 125 -8.67 -26.73 14.05
N ASN A 126 -8.78 -27.70 13.15
CA ASN A 126 -8.17 -29.02 13.32
C ASN A 126 -6.64 -28.95 13.37
N MET A 127 -6.01 -28.09 12.56
CA MET A 127 -4.56 -27.87 12.60
C MET A 127 -4.11 -27.26 13.94
N THR A 128 -4.86 -26.28 14.45
CA THR A 128 -4.54 -25.64 15.75
C THR A 128 -4.75 -26.58 16.92
N SER A 129 -5.79 -27.43 16.91
CA SER A 129 -6.04 -28.39 17.98
C SER A 129 -5.05 -29.57 18.00
N ASN A 130 -4.42 -29.87 16.86
CA ASN A 130 -3.41 -30.93 16.76
C ASN A 130 -1.97 -30.46 17.03
N GLY A 131 -1.74 -29.14 17.11
CA GLY A 131 -0.42 -28.54 17.31
C GLY A 131 0.04 -28.38 18.76
N ASP A 132 -0.82 -28.67 19.73
CA ASP A 132 -0.52 -28.61 21.18
C ASP A 132 -0.07 -29.97 21.77
N LYS A 133 0.56 -30.84 20.97
CA LYS A 133 1.16 -32.11 21.44
C LYS A 133 2.65 -32.19 21.14
#